data_AF-A0A2V9HJG9-F1
#
_entry.id   AF-A0A2V9HJG9-F1
#
_cell.length_a   1.000
_cell.length_b   1.000
_cell.length_c   1.000
_cell.angle_alpha   90.00
_cell.angle_beta   90.00
_cell.angle_gamma   90.00
#
_symmetry.space_group_name_H-M   'P 1'
#
loop_
_entity.id
_entity.type
_entity.pdbx_description
1 polymer ?
#
loop_
_entity_poly.entity_id
_entity_poly.type
_entity_poly.pdbx_seq_one_letter_code
_entity_poly.pdbx_strand_id
1 'polypeptide(L)'
;MVAAHPDSHYCCGGVWHRVIIPVAWWARNRRVVVMNTTAFDGRWTRQVIEWLGFGTAQGSSSRGGLRGLAVMARRLEEGLDCAFTIDGPRGPRYVAKPGPVMLARKTGCPILVFHVGVEHGKTIAKTWDHFLLPRPFSRTLMFFGTPIYVPKDASSELMEAKHAEMQRELERVRDIAESWFWLGEEARAKHRAEFNH
;
A
#
# COMPACT_ATOMS: atom_id res chain seq x y z
N MET A 1 11.92 -4.52 13.61
CA MET A 1 11.39 -5.72 12.96
C MET A 1 10.00 -5.92 13.54
N VAL A 2 8.96 -5.38 12.90
CA VAL A 2 7.57 -5.54 13.38
C VAL A 2 7.09 -6.89 12.85
N ALA A 3 6.60 -7.72 13.77
CA ALA A 3 6.25 -9.11 13.54
C ALA A 3 5.10 -9.22 12.53
N ALA A 4 5.30 -10.04 11.49
CA ALA A 4 4.21 -10.56 10.70
C ALA A 4 3.39 -11.50 11.59
N HIS A 5 2.07 -11.29 11.65
CA HIS A 5 1.17 -12.15 12.42
C HIS A 5 1.22 -13.59 11.85
N PRO A 6 1.37 -14.65 12.68
CA PRO A 6 1.81 -15.96 12.18
C PRO A 6 0.78 -16.82 11.45
N ASP A 7 -0.53 -16.54 11.52
CA ASP A 7 -1.55 -17.57 11.20
C ASP A 7 -2.69 -17.15 10.27
N SER A 8 -2.57 -16.07 9.50
CA SER A 8 -3.52 -15.79 8.41
C SER A 8 -2.83 -14.99 7.32
N HIS A 9 -2.12 -15.72 6.47
CA HIS A 9 -1.64 -15.15 5.24
C HIS A 9 -2.85 -14.70 4.39
N TYR A 10 -2.87 -13.43 4.03
CA TYR A 10 -2.94 -12.89 2.66
C TYR A 10 -3.64 -11.54 2.70
N CYS A 11 -2.81 -10.50 2.68
CA CYS A 11 -3.24 -9.14 2.91
C CYS A 11 -3.37 -8.33 1.62
N CYS A 12 -4.35 -7.43 1.59
CA CYS A 12 -4.41 -6.33 0.64
C CYS A 12 -3.60 -5.12 1.20
N GLY A 13 -2.32 -5.03 0.82
CA GLY A 13 -1.44 -3.93 1.18
C GLY A 13 -1.81 -2.61 0.50
N GLY A 14 -1.85 -1.50 1.23
CA GLY A 14 -2.12 -0.16 0.68
C GLY A 14 -1.04 0.85 1.04
N VAL A 15 -0.45 1.50 0.04
CA VAL A 15 0.57 2.56 0.24
C VAL A 15 0.45 3.69 -0.78
N TRP A 16 0.86 4.90 -0.39
CA TRP A 16 0.94 6.05 -1.29
C TRP A 16 2.13 5.94 -2.25
N HIS A 17 1.98 6.40 -3.51
CA HIS A 17 3.06 6.39 -4.51
C HIS A 17 4.33 7.10 -4.03
N ARG A 18 4.19 8.14 -3.21
CA ARG A 18 5.30 8.97 -2.70
C ARG A 18 6.48 8.17 -2.15
N VAL A 19 6.24 7.06 -1.46
CA VAL A 19 7.27 6.26 -0.77
C VAL A 19 7.53 4.92 -1.46
N ILE A 20 7.21 4.81 -2.75
CA ILE A 20 7.28 3.53 -3.47
C ILE A 20 8.69 2.95 -3.54
N ILE A 21 9.76 3.76 -3.54
CA ILE A 21 11.15 3.26 -3.60
C ILE A 21 11.54 2.44 -2.38
N PRO A 22 11.49 2.98 -1.15
CA PRO A 22 11.85 2.17 0.02
C PRO A 22 10.90 0.98 0.20
N VAL A 23 9.63 1.11 -0.21
CA VAL A 23 8.67 0.00 -0.17
C VAL A 23 9.01 -1.10 -1.16
N ALA A 24 9.29 -0.75 -2.42
CA ALA A 24 9.67 -1.71 -3.45
C ALA A 24 10.96 -2.44 -3.07
N TRP A 25 11.93 -1.75 -2.47
CA TRP A 25 13.15 -2.36 -1.95
C TRP A 25 12.88 -3.32 -0.79
N TRP A 26 11.99 -2.94 0.14
CA TRP A 26 11.62 -3.79 1.26
C TRP A 26 10.86 -5.04 0.78
N ALA A 27 9.85 -4.89 -0.09
CA ALA A 27 8.98 -5.98 -0.53
C ALA A 27 9.55 -6.86 -1.67
N ARG A 28 10.73 -6.54 -2.21
CA ARG A 28 11.37 -7.32 -3.28
C ARG A 28 11.51 -8.80 -2.90
N ASN A 29 11.25 -9.70 -3.85
CA ASN A 29 11.30 -11.15 -3.67
C ASN A 29 10.42 -11.71 -2.53
N ARG A 30 9.40 -10.98 -2.06
CA ARG A 30 8.48 -11.45 -0.99
C ARG A 30 7.16 -11.98 -1.52
N ARG A 31 7.11 -12.43 -2.78
CA ARG A 31 5.92 -13.02 -3.40
C ARG A 31 4.67 -12.11 -3.38
N VAL A 32 4.88 -10.80 -3.46
CA VAL A 32 3.81 -9.79 -3.52
C VAL A 32 3.38 -9.56 -4.97
N VAL A 33 2.08 -9.53 -5.22
CA VAL A 33 1.48 -9.18 -6.50
C VAL A 33 1.00 -7.74 -6.46
N VAL A 34 1.46 -6.90 -7.40
CA VAL A 34 1.02 -5.51 -7.51
C VAL A 34 0.10 -5.29 -8.70
N MET A 35 -0.87 -4.40 -8.55
CA MET A 35 -1.71 -3.98 -9.67
C MET A 35 -0.91 -3.07 -10.61
N ASN A 36 -0.88 -3.39 -11.91
CA ASN A 36 -0.24 -2.55 -12.91
C ASN A 36 -1.19 -2.28 -14.09
N THR A 37 -1.06 -1.08 -14.68
CA THR A 37 -1.82 -0.68 -15.87
C THR A 37 -1.21 -1.29 -17.13
N THR A 38 -2.05 -1.51 -18.15
CA THR A 38 -1.66 -2.09 -19.45
C THR A 38 -1.25 -1.05 -20.50
N ALA A 39 -1.13 0.24 -20.14
CA ALA A 39 -0.71 1.29 -21.09
C ALA A 39 0.74 1.06 -21.58
N PHE A 40 1.12 1.65 -22.73
CA PHE A 40 2.40 1.41 -23.44
C PHE A 40 3.65 1.56 -22.56
N ASP A 41 3.66 2.52 -21.64
CA ASP A 41 4.74 2.75 -20.65
C ASP A 41 4.80 1.66 -19.56
N GLY A 42 3.75 0.87 -19.40
CA GLY A 42 3.64 -0.22 -18.43
C GLY A 42 4.54 -1.42 -18.73
N ARG A 43 5.10 -1.56 -19.95
CA ARG A 43 6.03 -2.67 -20.27
C ARG A 43 7.40 -2.51 -19.61
N TRP A 44 7.91 -1.29 -19.53
CA TRP A 44 9.18 -1.01 -18.85
C TRP A 44 8.99 -1.10 -17.33
N THR A 45 7.93 -0.47 -16.81
CA THR A 45 7.56 -0.57 -15.40
C THR A 45 7.35 -2.02 -14.98
N ARG A 46 6.70 -2.84 -15.82
CA ARG A 46 6.53 -4.27 -15.57
C ARG A 46 7.86 -5.01 -15.47
N GLN A 47 8.78 -4.81 -16.40
CA GLN A 47 10.10 -5.45 -16.34
C GLN A 47 10.84 -5.11 -15.05
N VAL A 48 10.79 -3.85 -14.61
CA VAL A 48 11.39 -3.43 -13.34
C VAL A 48 10.70 -4.11 -12.15
N ILE A 49 9.37 -4.15 -12.14
CA ILE A 49 8.59 -4.82 -11.09
C ILE A 49 8.91 -6.33 -11.03
N GLU A 50 8.95 -7.01 -12.16
CA GLU A 50 9.27 -8.44 -12.26
C GLU A 50 10.75 -8.71 -11.89
N TRP A 51 11.67 -7.83 -12.29
CA TRP A 51 13.08 -7.92 -11.90
C TRP A 51 13.29 -7.76 -10.39
N LEU A 52 12.46 -6.95 -9.74
CA LEU A 52 12.41 -6.84 -8.28
C LEU A 52 11.67 -8.03 -7.61
N GLY A 53 11.21 -9.02 -8.38
CA GLY A 53 10.60 -10.26 -7.88
C GLY A 53 9.13 -10.14 -7.47
N PHE A 54 8.43 -9.12 -7.95
CA PHE A 54 6.99 -8.98 -7.75
C PHE A 54 6.20 -9.70 -8.86
N GLY A 55 5.04 -10.24 -8.50
CA GLY A 55 4.02 -10.61 -9.48
C GLY A 55 3.25 -9.39 -9.96
N THR A 56 2.61 -9.49 -11.13
CA THR A 56 1.78 -8.41 -11.67
C THR A 56 0.36 -8.87 -11.96
N ALA A 57 -0.62 -8.06 -11.56
CA ALA A 57 -2.01 -8.21 -11.94
C ALA A 57 -2.40 -7.07 -12.88
N GLN A 58 -2.76 -7.39 -14.11
CA GLN A 58 -3.01 -6.39 -15.15
C GLN A 58 -4.48 -5.98 -15.25
N GLY A 59 -4.72 -4.68 -15.37
CA GLY A 59 -6.03 -4.12 -15.69
C GLY A 59 -5.94 -2.85 -16.53
N SER A 60 -6.63 -2.80 -17.68
CA SER A 60 -6.84 -1.56 -18.46
C SER A 60 -7.89 -0.64 -17.84
N SER A 61 -7.83 0.67 -18.07
CA SER A 61 -8.82 1.63 -17.54
C SER A 61 -10.25 1.37 -18.09
N SER A 62 -11.25 1.73 -17.26
CA SER A 62 -12.70 1.42 -17.34
C SER A 62 -13.09 -0.06 -17.15
N ARG A 63 -12.86 -0.93 -18.14
CA ARG A 63 -13.25 -2.37 -18.08
C ARG A 63 -12.18 -3.30 -17.52
N GLY A 64 -10.91 -2.93 -17.59
CA GLY A 64 -9.82 -3.79 -17.15
C GLY A 64 -9.48 -3.66 -15.66
N GLY A 65 -9.88 -2.59 -14.96
CA GLY A 65 -9.71 -2.47 -13.51
C GLY A 65 -10.37 -3.63 -12.76
N LEU A 66 -11.61 -3.99 -13.14
CA LEU A 66 -12.32 -5.16 -12.59
C LEU A 66 -11.62 -6.48 -12.93
N ARG A 67 -11.04 -6.60 -14.14
CA ARG A 67 -10.24 -7.78 -14.50
C ARG A 67 -8.97 -7.88 -13.65
N GLY A 68 -8.27 -6.77 -13.43
CA GLY A 68 -7.11 -6.71 -12.55
C GLY A 68 -7.45 -7.11 -11.11
N LEU A 69 -8.56 -6.60 -10.57
CA LEU A 69 -9.06 -7.01 -9.25
C LEU A 69 -9.44 -8.50 -9.20
N ALA A 70 -10.01 -9.06 -10.26
CA ALA A 70 -10.29 -10.49 -10.33
C ALA A 70 -9.01 -11.33 -10.35
N VAL A 71 -7.97 -10.88 -11.05
CA VAL A 71 -6.65 -11.52 -11.01
C VAL A 71 -6.06 -11.44 -9.61
N MET A 72 -6.09 -10.27 -8.96
CA MET A 72 -5.61 -10.13 -7.58
C MET A 72 -6.36 -11.03 -6.60
N ALA A 73 -7.68 -11.16 -6.75
CA ALA A 73 -8.49 -12.06 -5.93
C ALA A 73 -8.00 -13.51 -6.05
N ARG A 74 -7.77 -13.98 -7.29
CA ARG A 74 -7.20 -15.31 -7.53
C ARG A 74 -5.79 -15.46 -6.93
N ARG A 75 -4.96 -14.42 -6.99
CA ARG A 75 -3.61 -14.46 -6.40
C ARG A 75 -3.64 -14.54 -4.88
N LEU A 76 -4.59 -13.84 -4.23
CA LEU A 76 -4.85 -13.99 -2.80
C LEU A 76 -5.29 -15.42 -2.46
N GLU A 77 -6.18 -16.02 -3.26
CA GLU A 77 -6.61 -17.42 -3.10
C GLU A 77 -5.46 -18.44 -3.30
N GLU A 78 -4.52 -18.16 -4.21
CA GLU A 78 -3.28 -18.94 -4.42
C GLU A 78 -2.23 -18.75 -3.32
N GLY A 79 -2.53 -17.91 -2.36
CA GLY A 79 -1.67 -17.63 -1.24
C GLY A 79 -0.50 -16.70 -1.55
N LEU A 80 -0.81 -15.61 -2.26
CA LEU A 80 0.12 -14.52 -2.52
C LEU A 80 -0.46 -13.22 -1.96
N ASP A 81 0.37 -12.43 -1.29
CA ASP A 81 -0.01 -11.09 -0.86
C ASP A 81 -0.24 -10.18 -2.07
N CYS A 82 -1.18 -9.25 -1.95
CA CYS A 82 -1.51 -8.30 -3.00
C CYS A 82 -1.34 -6.89 -2.49
N ALA A 83 -0.76 -5.99 -3.30
CA ALA A 83 -0.52 -4.61 -2.90
C ALA A 83 -0.99 -3.59 -3.94
N PHE A 84 -1.42 -2.44 -3.44
CA PHE A 84 -1.86 -1.28 -4.22
C PHE A 84 -1.01 -0.07 -3.90
N THR A 85 -0.58 0.62 -4.95
CA THR A 85 -0.27 2.05 -4.89
C THR A 85 -1.58 2.83 -4.95
N ILE A 86 -2.07 3.22 -3.77
CA ILE A 86 -3.51 3.38 -3.50
C ILE A 86 -4.13 4.65 -4.08
N ASP A 87 -3.32 5.66 -4.37
CA ASP A 87 -3.68 6.90 -5.07
C ASP A 87 -3.77 6.73 -6.60
N GLY A 88 -3.37 5.57 -7.12
CA GLY A 88 -3.45 5.25 -8.55
C GLY A 88 -2.44 6.02 -9.42
N PRO A 89 -2.21 5.60 -10.67
CA PRO A 89 -1.08 6.07 -11.48
C PRO A 89 -1.15 7.55 -11.90
N ARG A 90 -2.32 8.19 -11.74
CA ARG A 90 -2.57 9.59 -12.11
C ARG A 90 -3.01 10.45 -10.92
N GLY A 91 -2.97 9.89 -9.71
CA GLY A 91 -3.45 10.57 -8.51
C GLY A 91 -4.98 10.83 -8.51
N PRO A 92 -5.43 11.91 -7.83
CA PRO A 92 -4.62 12.89 -7.10
C PRO A 92 -3.88 12.29 -5.89
N ARG A 93 -2.77 12.95 -5.49
CA ARG A 93 -1.94 12.54 -4.35
C ARG A 93 -2.78 12.46 -3.08
N TYR A 94 -2.56 11.40 -2.31
CA TYR A 94 -3.25 11.14 -1.04
C TYR A 94 -4.77 11.00 -1.15
N VAL A 95 -5.28 10.55 -2.30
CA VAL A 95 -6.70 10.21 -2.47
C VAL A 95 -6.81 8.74 -2.85
N ALA A 96 -7.20 7.92 -1.89
CA ALA A 96 -7.28 6.48 -2.07
C ALA A 96 -8.38 6.11 -3.08
N LYS A 97 -8.10 5.13 -3.94
CA LYS A 97 -9.08 4.53 -4.85
C LYS A 97 -9.89 3.44 -4.16
N PRO A 98 -11.10 3.10 -4.65
CA PRO A 98 -11.96 2.09 -4.00
C PRO A 98 -11.52 0.64 -4.23
N GLY A 99 -10.58 0.40 -5.15
CA GLY A 99 -10.12 -0.95 -5.55
C GLY A 99 -9.75 -1.89 -4.39
N PRO A 100 -8.96 -1.46 -3.38
CA PRO A 100 -8.64 -2.26 -2.19
C PRO A 100 -9.87 -2.70 -1.41
N VAL A 101 -10.85 -1.80 -1.20
CA VAL A 101 -12.10 -2.10 -0.47
C VAL A 101 -12.96 -3.09 -1.26
N MET A 102 -13.02 -2.92 -2.58
CA MET A 102 -13.70 -3.88 -3.47
C MET A 102 -13.04 -5.26 -3.43
N LEU A 103 -11.71 -5.32 -3.41
CA LEU A 103 -10.98 -6.58 -3.31
C LEU A 103 -11.22 -7.25 -1.96
N ALA A 104 -11.11 -6.51 -0.86
CA ALA A 104 -11.35 -6.99 0.49
C ALA A 104 -12.78 -7.54 0.65
N ARG A 105 -13.81 -6.83 0.16
CA ARG A 105 -15.19 -7.34 0.13
C ARG A 105 -15.30 -8.66 -0.66
N LYS A 106 -14.59 -8.77 -1.79
CA LYS A 106 -14.68 -9.96 -2.64
C LYS A 106 -14.01 -11.18 -2.01
N THR A 107 -12.81 -11.01 -1.44
CA THR A 107 -12.01 -12.13 -0.93
C THR A 107 -12.28 -12.43 0.54
N GLY A 108 -12.66 -11.42 1.33
CA GLY A 108 -12.70 -11.47 2.79
C GLY A 108 -11.34 -11.20 3.44
N CYS A 109 -10.30 -10.93 2.65
CA CYS A 109 -8.98 -10.58 3.16
C CYS A 109 -9.00 -9.17 3.76
N PRO A 110 -8.31 -8.93 4.89
CA PRO A 110 -8.19 -7.58 5.44
C PRO A 110 -7.31 -6.69 4.57
N ILE A 111 -7.59 -5.39 4.62
CA ILE A 111 -6.73 -4.34 4.09
C ILE A 111 -5.74 -3.95 5.19
N LEU A 112 -4.45 -4.02 4.91
CA LEU A 112 -3.41 -3.47 5.79
C LEU A 112 -2.77 -2.30 5.07
N VAL A 113 -2.98 -1.12 5.60
CA VAL A 113 -2.35 0.09 5.08
C VAL A 113 -1.03 0.32 5.81
N PHE A 114 -0.04 0.86 5.12
CA PHE A 114 1.25 1.14 5.74
C PHE A 114 1.91 2.37 5.12
N HIS A 115 2.85 2.95 5.84
CA HIS A 115 3.67 4.05 5.35
C HIS A 115 5.11 3.93 5.83
N VAL A 116 6.03 4.55 5.07
CA VAL A 116 7.46 4.54 5.38
C VAL A 116 7.92 5.95 5.74
N GLY A 117 8.49 6.09 6.92
CA GLY A 117 9.24 7.27 7.33
C GLY A 117 10.66 7.20 6.81
N VAL A 118 11.19 8.31 6.33
CA VAL A 118 12.57 8.41 5.82
C VAL A 118 13.26 9.60 6.49
N GLU A 119 14.39 9.36 7.15
CA GLU A 119 15.12 10.38 7.91
C GLU A 119 15.69 11.48 7.01
N HIS A 120 16.30 11.07 5.90
CA HIS A 120 16.93 11.95 4.93
C HIS A 120 16.53 11.56 3.52
N GLY A 121 15.84 12.45 2.82
CA GLY A 121 15.41 12.24 1.44
C GLY A 121 15.18 13.56 0.70
N LYS A 122 15.06 13.46 -0.63
CA LYS A 122 14.71 14.59 -1.50
C LYS A 122 13.33 14.35 -2.09
N THR A 123 12.39 15.26 -1.82
CA THR A 123 11.09 15.26 -2.50
C THR A 123 11.24 15.86 -3.90
N ILE A 124 10.75 15.14 -4.91
CA ILE A 124 10.67 15.62 -6.30
C ILE A 124 9.32 16.30 -6.48
N ALA A 125 9.23 17.59 -6.15
CA ALA A 125 7.95 18.34 -6.16
C ALA A 125 7.35 18.58 -7.56
N LYS A 126 8.05 18.22 -8.65
CA LYS A 126 7.55 18.35 -10.02
C LYS A 126 6.63 17.21 -10.45
N THR A 127 6.62 16.09 -9.73
CA THR A 127 5.73 14.96 -10.02
C THR A 127 4.44 15.09 -9.20
N TRP A 128 3.32 14.59 -9.74
CA TRP A 128 2.00 14.73 -9.09
C TRP A 128 1.96 14.09 -7.69
N ASP A 129 2.74 13.03 -7.48
CA ASP A 129 2.82 12.25 -6.25
C ASP A 129 3.83 12.79 -5.23
N HIS A 130 4.61 13.82 -5.60
CA HIS A 130 5.70 14.36 -4.78
C HIS A 130 6.65 13.25 -4.31
N PHE A 131 7.09 12.42 -5.25
CA PHE A 131 7.94 11.26 -5.00
C PHE A 131 9.13 11.58 -4.08
N LEU A 132 9.35 10.75 -3.06
CA LEU A 132 10.43 10.90 -2.10
C LEU A 132 11.58 9.94 -2.47
N LEU A 133 12.73 10.50 -2.83
CA LEU A 133 13.95 9.75 -3.06
C LEU A 133 14.78 9.71 -1.76
N PRO A 134 14.94 8.56 -1.09
CA PRO A 134 15.79 8.44 0.08
C PRO A 134 17.25 8.73 -0.27
N ARG A 135 17.99 9.39 0.63
CA ARG A 135 19.44 9.50 0.51
C ARG A 135 20.10 8.15 0.85
N PRO A 136 21.27 7.84 0.26
CA PRO A 136 22.06 6.69 0.68
C PRO A 136 22.29 6.70 2.20
N PHE A 137 22.21 5.52 2.82
CA PHE A 137 22.36 5.30 4.27
C PHE A 137 21.32 6.01 5.17
N SER A 138 20.27 6.60 4.60
CA SER A 138 19.16 7.12 5.38
C SER A 138 18.48 6.00 6.17
N ARG A 139 18.17 6.27 7.43
CA ARG A 139 17.31 5.38 8.21
C ARG A 139 15.89 5.48 7.69
N THR A 140 15.20 4.34 7.74
CA THR A 140 13.78 4.24 7.44
C THR A 140 13.07 3.45 8.52
N LEU A 141 11.77 3.68 8.65
CA LEU A 141 10.87 2.86 9.46
C LEU A 141 9.56 2.68 8.71
N MET A 142 8.86 1.62 9.04
CA MET A 142 7.57 1.31 8.43
C MET A 142 6.55 1.12 9.55
N PHE A 143 5.43 1.81 9.43
CA PHE A 143 4.27 1.62 10.29
C PHE A 143 3.18 0.91 9.51
N PHE A 144 2.57 -0.10 10.13
CA PHE A 144 1.40 -0.79 9.62
C PHE A 144 0.20 -0.34 10.43
N GLY A 145 -0.84 0.14 9.75
CA GLY A 145 -2.10 0.50 10.39
C GLY A 145 -2.86 -0.73 10.88
N THR A 146 -3.98 -0.49 11.56
CA THR A 146 -4.86 -1.56 12.00
C THR A 146 -5.50 -2.26 10.78
N PRO A 147 -5.61 -3.60 10.77
CA PRO A 147 -6.29 -4.31 9.69
C PRO A 147 -7.75 -3.87 9.54
N ILE A 148 -8.14 -3.49 8.33
CA ILE A 148 -9.51 -3.06 8.00
C ILE A 148 -10.24 -4.23 7.34
N TYR A 149 -11.29 -4.70 7.99
CA TYR A 149 -12.14 -5.78 7.48
C TYR A 149 -13.37 -5.23 6.76
N VAL A 150 -13.70 -5.84 5.61
CA VAL A 150 -14.87 -5.48 4.80
C VAL A 150 -15.76 -6.73 4.66
N PRO A 151 -16.99 -6.72 5.21
CA PRO A 151 -17.92 -7.84 5.06
C PRO A 151 -18.26 -8.14 3.60
N LYS A 152 -18.42 -9.42 3.23
CA LYS A 152 -18.72 -9.85 1.85
C LYS A 152 -20.08 -9.34 1.36
N ASP A 153 -21.02 -9.16 2.27
CA ASP A 153 -22.38 -8.67 2.08
C ASP A 153 -22.50 -7.16 2.30
N ALA A 154 -21.38 -6.42 2.46
CA ALA A 154 -21.41 -4.98 2.69
C ALA A 154 -22.25 -4.23 1.63
N SER A 155 -23.12 -3.33 2.12
CA SER A 155 -23.92 -2.42 1.31
C SER A 155 -23.07 -1.33 0.66
N SER A 156 -23.66 -0.52 -0.22
CA SER A 156 -22.96 0.61 -0.82
C SER A 156 -22.52 1.63 0.23
N GLU A 157 -23.35 1.89 1.22
CA GLU A 157 -23.07 2.82 2.33
C GLU A 157 -21.92 2.31 3.20
N LEU A 158 -21.92 1.01 3.50
CA LEU A 158 -20.82 0.41 4.27
C LEU A 158 -19.51 0.39 3.48
N MET A 159 -19.57 0.19 2.16
CA MET A 159 -18.41 0.28 1.28
C MET A 159 -17.78 1.68 1.30
N GLU A 160 -18.59 2.73 1.21
CA GLU A 160 -18.11 4.11 1.32
C GLU A 160 -17.55 4.39 2.73
N ALA A 161 -18.20 3.91 3.78
CA ALA A 161 -17.69 4.05 5.15
C ALA A 161 -16.33 3.36 5.34
N LYS A 162 -16.14 2.16 4.78
CA LYS A 162 -14.87 1.42 4.81
C LYS A 162 -13.80 2.06 3.95
N HIS A 163 -14.17 2.67 2.83
CA HIS A 163 -13.25 3.47 2.03
C HIS A 163 -12.77 4.72 2.78
N ALA A 164 -13.67 5.42 3.46
CA ALA A 164 -13.33 6.56 4.30
C ALA A 164 -12.49 6.15 5.54
N GLU A 165 -12.76 4.99 6.15
CA GLU A 165 -11.92 4.41 7.20
C GLU A 165 -10.49 4.15 6.71
N MET A 166 -10.35 3.51 5.55
CA MET A 166 -9.06 3.27 4.91
C MET A 166 -8.30 4.56 4.59
N GLN A 167 -8.99 5.58 4.08
CA GLN A 167 -8.40 6.90 3.81
C GLN A 167 -7.83 7.52 5.10
N ARG A 168 -8.61 7.55 6.19
CA ARG A 168 -8.15 8.09 7.48
C ARG A 168 -6.96 7.33 8.04
N GLU A 169 -6.97 6.01 7.93
CA GLU A 169 -5.87 5.20 8.45
C GLU A 169 -4.58 5.40 7.64
N LEU A 170 -4.68 5.53 6.32
CA LEU A 170 -3.53 5.88 5.47
C LEU A 170 -2.94 7.25 5.81
N GLU A 171 -3.78 8.24 6.11
CA GLU A 171 -3.35 9.57 6.54
C GLU A 171 -2.68 9.53 7.90
N ARG A 172 -3.29 8.84 8.87
CA ARG A 172 -2.76 8.65 10.22
C ARG A 172 -1.38 8.01 10.19
N VAL A 173 -1.25 6.87 9.51
CA VAL A 173 0.02 6.13 9.42
C VAL A 173 1.07 6.94 8.66
N ARG A 174 0.68 7.69 7.61
CA ARG A 174 1.57 8.63 6.91
C ARG A 174 2.11 9.70 7.85
N ASP A 175 1.24 10.39 8.58
CA ASP A 175 1.63 11.55 9.38
C ASP A 175 2.57 11.15 10.52
N ILE A 176 2.33 9.99 11.14
CA ILE A 176 3.24 9.41 12.15
C ILE A 176 4.58 9.04 11.52
N ALA A 177 4.56 8.34 10.37
CA ALA A 177 5.77 7.90 9.69
C ALA A 177 6.64 9.07 9.21
N GLU A 178 6.05 10.09 8.59
CA GLU A 178 6.76 11.26 8.06
C GLU A 178 7.30 12.18 9.16
N SER A 179 6.63 12.25 10.32
CA SER A 179 7.07 13.05 11.46
C SER A 179 8.11 12.35 12.34
N TRP A 180 8.20 11.02 12.29
CA TRP A 180 8.93 10.19 13.26
C TRP A 180 10.34 10.67 13.63
N PHE A 181 11.15 11.05 12.64
CA PHE A 181 12.55 11.45 12.87
C PHE A 181 12.69 12.84 13.51
N TRP A 182 11.60 13.59 13.60
CA TRP A 182 11.53 14.92 14.21
C TRP A 182 10.82 14.89 15.58
N LEU A 183 10.27 13.75 15.98
CA LEU A 183 9.63 13.56 17.28
C LEU A 183 10.64 13.34 18.40
N GLY A 184 10.34 13.89 19.58
CA GLY A 184 11.04 13.58 20.82
C GLY A 184 10.79 12.14 21.29
N GLU A 185 11.61 11.67 22.23
CA GLU A 185 11.60 10.26 22.66
C GLU A 185 10.27 9.81 23.27
N GLU A 186 9.61 10.67 24.05
CA GLU A 186 8.31 10.39 24.66
C GLU A 186 7.22 10.14 23.60
N ALA A 187 7.14 10.99 22.58
CA ALA A 187 6.19 10.82 21.48
C ALA A 187 6.48 9.55 20.67
N ARG A 188 7.76 9.23 20.44
CA ARG A 188 8.17 7.96 19.80
C ARG A 188 7.80 6.74 20.64
N ALA A 189 7.95 6.81 21.96
CA ALA A 189 7.58 5.74 22.87
C ALA A 189 6.06 5.47 22.85
N LYS A 190 5.25 6.53 22.83
CA LYS A 190 3.79 6.44 22.69
C LYS A 190 3.38 5.71 21.41
N HIS A 191 3.93 6.09 20.26
CA HIS A 191 3.64 5.40 19.00
C HIS A 191 4.18 3.96 18.98
N ARG A 192 5.33 3.66 19.59
CA ARG A 192 5.78 2.26 19.70
C ARG A 192 4.83 1.41 20.51
N ALA A 193 4.31 1.92 21.61
CA ALA A 193 3.32 1.20 22.40
C ALA A 193 2.07 0.92 21.56
N GLU A 194 1.56 1.92 20.85
CA GLU A 194 0.37 1.82 20.01
C GLU A 194 0.49 0.76 18.89
N PHE A 195 1.64 0.64 18.24
CA PHE A 195 1.85 -0.23 17.07
C PHE A 195 2.48 -1.60 17.38
N ASN A 196 2.83 -1.89 18.63
CA ASN A 196 3.43 -3.17 19.04
C ASN A 196 2.41 -4.16 19.65
N HIS A 197 1.10 -3.91 19.48
CA HIS A 197 0.02 -4.77 19.97
C HIS A 197 -0.52 -5.71 18.89
#